data_AF-A0AAD5EU45-F1
#
_entry.id   AF-A0AAD5EU45-F1
#
_cell.length_a   1.000
_cell.length_b   1.000
_cell.length_c   1.000
_cell.angle_alpha   90.00
_cell.angle_beta   90.00
_cell.angle_gamma   90.00
#
_symmetry.space_group_name_H-M   'P 1'
#
loop_
_entity.id
_entity.type
_entity.pdbx_description
1 polymer ?
#
loop_
_entity_poly.entity_id
_entity_poly.type
_entity_poly.pdbx_seq_one_letter_code
_entity_poly.pdbx_strand_id
1 'polypeptide(L)'
;MLNPRSRAFDLGLSALCRCTGLIVYSQNGAYGAHFFEAAAWGRGDAAFKEHVEDFLKNGARGSGGLAEFAATLTKDNAGVAAYILTPQQELPDDAEGAPGWVENKLMYGDQVQKLVDLLPEIIPQLRVHIQVNHYQALDGMTGEDGEDVNPGQARLLDTTARGRILLQYDPSNNGVRTYGPNLAVSQLEPGLPYKDPTADPSAGISPESLALSGASDAGDVSRVRALLSSLPDGTTLSIPPAHYLRRARFRSAGNDLKDASKAGEVERVRMVVQAWRADPSLENPITEDMDMPLILAAQNAKSEVVRFFLDEGVPVSPTAVKLAAREGDEAIDVFQAFLDHGWDINSFDRIPALHSATKSLPLTKWFLKNGADPNLISKDGHTPLDFAVTHSTPDVPSVIDLLLSSGALLAHSNALHNALITTHADSDCIAMMGLLLEKGFDVNALSFANQPEFQTRNPSTALHWAVRKHSARRGKKNMLARVGWLLEHGADVEVRDLKGKTPVEGASDEALIELLRGKKDSKKGTA
;
A
#
# COMPACT_ATOMS: atom_id res chain seq x y z
N MET A 1 -26.52 8.81 -5.58
CA MET A 1 -25.97 7.57 -4.98
C MET A 1 -24.94 6.97 -5.94
N LEU A 2 -23.66 7.02 -5.52
CA LEU A 2 -22.43 6.31 -5.98
C LEU A 2 -21.81 6.51 -7.40
N ASN A 3 -20.82 7.42 -7.45
CA ASN A 3 -19.38 7.36 -7.86
C ASN A 3 -18.87 6.73 -9.20
N PRO A 4 -18.18 7.54 -10.06
CA PRO A 4 -17.05 7.12 -10.93
C PRO A 4 -15.86 8.12 -10.94
N ARG A 5 -14.56 7.84 -11.17
CA ARG A 5 -13.74 6.68 -11.56
C ARG A 5 -12.25 7.12 -11.59
N SER A 6 -11.44 6.66 -10.65
CA SER A 6 -10.32 5.75 -10.82
C SER A 6 -10.18 5.01 -9.49
N ARG A 7 -10.46 3.71 -9.58
CA ARG A 7 -10.21 2.81 -8.47
C ARG A 7 -8.76 2.39 -8.62
N ALA A 8 -7.97 2.56 -7.58
CA ALA A 8 -6.82 1.71 -7.36
C ALA A 8 -7.26 0.26 -7.62
N PHE A 9 -6.56 -0.40 -8.51
CA PHE A 9 -6.90 -1.73 -8.95
C PHE A 9 -6.23 -2.72 -8.02
N ASP A 10 -6.99 -3.27 -7.09
CA ASP A 10 -6.56 -4.45 -6.35
C ASP A 10 -7.10 -5.67 -7.09
N LEU A 11 -6.22 -6.39 -7.79
CA LEU A 11 -6.57 -7.63 -8.48
C LEU A 11 -6.81 -8.79 -7.48
N GLY A 12 -6.82 -8.54 -6.16
CA GLY A 12 -6.58 -9.59 -5.16
C GLY A 12 -5.16 -10.16 -5.28
N LEU A 13 -4.31 -9.43 -6.00
CA LEU A 13 -2.91 -9.75 -6.25
C LEU A 13 -2.02 -9.05 -5.21
N SER A 14 -2.48 -8.99 -3.97
CA SER A 14 -1.69 -8.65 -2.79
C SER A 14 -0.58 -9.68 -2.51
N ALA A 15 -0.11 -10.39 -3.55
CA ALA A 15 0.85 -11.48 -3.52
C ALA A 15 1.51 -11.64 -4.90
N LEU A 16 1.78 -10.57 -5.66
CA LEU A 16 2.65 -10.67 -6.83
C LEU A 16 4.12 -10.79 -6.39
N CYS A 17 4.40 -11.97 -5.86
CA CYS A 17 5.66 -12.66 -5.65
C CYS A 17 6.53 -12.81 -6.92
N ARG A 18 6.70 -11.77 -7.75
CA ARG A 18 7.35 -11.89 -9.07
C ARG A 18 6.65 -12.92 -9.98
N CYS A 19 5.31 -12.94 -9.95
CA CYS A 19 4.48 -13.98 -10.54
C CYS A 19 3.75 -13.51 -11.83
N THR A 20 3.40 -14.42 -12.75
CA THR A 20 2.72 -14.06 -14.03
C THR A 20 1.21 -14.32 -13.94
N GLY A 21 0.39 -13.36 -14.39
CA GLY A 21 -1.07 -13.47 -14.44
C GLY A 21 -1.65 -13.57 -15.86
N LEU A 22 -2.80 -14.24 -16.00
CA LEU A 22 -3.59 -14.32 -17.23
C LEU A 22 -5.05 -13.94 -16.94
N ILE A 23 -5.63 -13.10 -17.78
CA ILE A 23 -7.04 -12.73 -17.74
C ILE A 23 -7.60 -12.88 -19.16
N VAL A 24 -8.67 -13.64 -19.34
CA VAL A 24 -9.41 -13.74 -20.61
C VAL A 24 -10.83 -13.25 -20.39
N TYR A 25 -11.35 -12.37 -21.24
CA TYR A 25 -12.66 -11.77 -21.02
C TYR A 25 -13.42 -11.56 -22.33
N SER A 26 -14.74 -11.49 -22.21
CA SER A 26 -15.67 -11.15 -23.28
C SER A 26 -16.93 -10.51 -22.72
N GLN A 27 -17.89 -10.19 -23.60
CA GLN A 27 -19.23 -9.72 -23.20
C GLN A 27 -20.02 -10.76 -22.39
N ASN A 28 -19.61 -12.03 -22.43
CA ASN A 28 -20.32 -13.14 -21.82
C ASN A 28 -19.65 -13.70 -20.54
N GLY A 29 -18.50 -13.16 -20.14
CA GLY A 29 -17.82 -13.56 -18.91
C GLY A 29 -16.34 -13.21 -18.87
N ALA A 30 -15.67 -13.67 -17.82
CA ALA A 30 -14.21 -13.56 -17.65
C ALA A 30 -13.63 -14.80 -16.96
N TYR A 31 -12.37 -15.10 -17.26
CA TYR A 31 -11.55 -16.15 -16.69
C TYR A 31 -10.21 -15.55 -16.22
N GLY A 32 -9.73 -15.94 -15.04
CA GLY A 32 -8.48 -15.44 -14.46
C GLY A 32 -7.61 -16.56 -13.92
N ALA A 33 -6.30 -16.46 -14.09
CA ALA A 33 -5.31 -17.41 -13.60
C ALA A 33 -4.00 -16.70 -13.17
N HIS A 34 -3.27 -17.31 -12.24
CA HIS A 34 -2.00 -16.81 -11.71
C HIS A 34 -0.98 -17.94 -11.53
N PHE A 35 0.28 -17.73 -11.92
CA PHE A 35 1.33 -18.75 -11.96
C PHE A 35 2.53 -18.39 -11.06
N PHE A 36 2.84 -19.23 -10.06
CA PHE A 36 3.90 -19.01 -9.05
C PHE A 36 5.29 -19.56 -9.44
N GLU A 37 6.34 -18.83 -9.04
CA GLU A 37 7.77 -19.00 -9.37
C GLU A 37 8.32 -20.43 -9.10
N ALA A 38 8.09 -21.00 -7.91
CA ALA A 38 8.74 -22.26 -7.51
C ALA A 38 8.03 -23.55 -7.98
N ALA A 39 6.74 -23.48 -8.34
CA ALA A 39 5.96 -24.66 -8.69
C ALA A 39 5.72 -24.82 -10.20
N ALA A 40 5.61 -23.71 -10.95
CA ALA A 40 5.34 -23.75 -12.39
C ALA A 40 6.59 -23.55 -13.27
N TRP A 41 7.64 -22.87 -12.79
CA TRP A 41 8.74 -22.37 -13.64
C TRP A 41 10.10 -23.03 -13.31
N GLY A 42 10.23 -23.69 -12.14
CA GLY A 42 11.48 -24.28 -11.64
C GLY A 42 11.87 -25.68 -12.13
N ARG A 43 11.14 -26.30 -13.08
CA ARG A 43 11.43 -27.68 -13.57
C ARG A 43 11.81 -27.78 -15.05
N GLY A 44 12.32 -26.70 -15.63
CA GLY A 44 12.74 -26.68 -17.03
C GLY A 44 11.57 -26.59 -18.02
N ASP A 45 11.93 -26.28 -19.25
CA ASP A 45 11.05 -25.70 -20.27
C ASP A 45 9.96 -26.65 -20.81
N ALA A 46 10.18 -27.97 -20.68
CA ALA A 46 9.25 -29.02 -21.10
C ALA A 46 8.15 -29.30 -20.06
N ALA A 47 8.50 -29.33 -18.77
CA ALA A 47 7.54 -29.55 -17.68
C ALA A 47 6.63 -28.34 -17.47
N PHE A 48 7.10 -27.14 -17.82
CA PHE A 48 6.31 -25.91 -17.85
C PHE A 48 5.13 -26.00 -18.82
N LYS A 49 5.41 -26.36 -20.09
CA LYS A 49 4.37 -26.45 -21.12
C LYS A 49 3.27 -27.43 -20.70
N GLU A 50 3.65 -28.60 -20.23
CA GLU A 50 2.71 -29.66 -19.84
C GLU A 50 1.81 -29.24 -18.67
N HIS A 51 2.34 -28.60 -17.62
CA HIS A 51 1.54 -28.16 -16.48
C HIS A 51 0.60 -26.99 -16.79
N VAL A 52 1.08 -25.97 -17.53
CA VAL A 52 0.25 -24.81 -17.88
C VAL A 52 -0.84 -25.21 -18.86
N GLU A 53 -0.52 -26.07 -19.83
CA GLU A 53 -1.48 -26.58 -20.79
C GLU A 53 -2.55 -27.47 -20.13
N ASP A 54 -2.15 -28.37 -19.24
CA ASP A 54 -3.08 -29.18 -18.45
C ASP A 54 -3.98 -28.31 -17.58
N PHE A 55 -3.42 -27.32 -16.87
CA PHE A 55 -4.21 -26.39 -16.05
C PHE A 55 -5.22 -25.58 -16.88
N LEU A 56 -4.83 -25.06 -18.04
CA LEU A 56 -5.75 -24.29 -18.89
C LEU A 56 -6.83 -25.17 -19.54
N LYS A 57 -6.55 -26.45 -19.79
CA LYS A 57 -7.53 -27.37 -20.38
C LYS A 57 -8.45 -27.98 -19.33
N ASN A 58 -7.90 -28.40 -18.20
CA ASN A 58 -8.57 -29.26 -17.23
C ASN A 58 -8.82 -28.58 -15.87
N GLY A 59 -8.17 -27.45 -15.59
CA GLY A 59 -8.29 -26.71 -14.33
C GLY A 59 -7.64 -27.41 -13.13
N ALA A 60 -7.61 -26.74 -11.98
CA ALA A 60 -7.19 -27.35 -10.72
C ALA A 60 -8.41 -27.95 -10.01
N ARG A 61 -8.31 -29.22 -9.55
CA ARG A 61 -9.32 -29.98 -8.77
C ARG A 61 -10.68 -29.26 -8.58
N GLY A 62 -11.54 -29.34 -9.58
CA GLY A 62 -12.95 -28.90 -9.51
C GLY A 62 -13.23 -27.44 -9.91
N SER A 63 -12.24 -26.65 -10.36
CA SER A 63 -12.46 -25.25 -10.77
C SER A 63 -12.88 -25.05 -12.23
N GLY A 64 -12.71 -26.08 -13.08
CA GLY A 64 -12.85 -25.98 -14.52
C GLY A 64 -11.72 -25.17 -15.17
N GLY A 65 -11.14 -25.68 -16.27
CA GLY A 65 -10.08 -24.99 -17.01
C GLY A 65 -10.63 -23.91 -17.94
N LEU A 66 -9.75 -23.06 -18.49
CA LEU A 66 -10.11 -22.09 -19.54
C LEU A 66 -10.87 -22.74 -20.70
N ALA A 67 -10.54 -23.98 -21.08
CA ALA A 67 -11.26 -24.71 -22.13
C ALA A 67 -12.75 -24.94 -21.80
N GLU A 68 -13.10 -25.14 -20.52
CA GLU A 68 -14.48 -25.27 -20.07
C GLU A 68 -15.22 -23.91 -20.14
N PHE A 69 -14.53 -22.82 -19.79
CA PHE A 69 -15.09 -21.47 -19.85
C PHE A 69 -15.17 -20.90 -21.28
N ALA A 70 -14.38 -21.41 -22.22
CA ALA A 70 -14.29 -20.92 -23.59
C ALA A 70 -15.66 -20.86 -24.29
N ALA A 71 -16.51 -21.87 -24.14
CA ALA A 71 -17.84 -21.90 -24.75
C ALA A 71 -18.75 -20.79 -24.20
N THR A 72 -18.61 -20.45 -22.91
CA THR A 72 -19.35 -19.35 -22.29
C THR A 72 -18.83 -18.01 -22.78
N LEU A 73 -17.51 -17.84 -22.81
CA LEU A 73 -16.86 -16.60 -23.26
C LEU A 73 -17.20 -16.28 -24.72
N THR A 74 -17.21 -17.29 -25.59
CA THR A 74 -17.38 -17.13 -27.04
C THR A 74 -18.81 -17.29 -27.53
N LYS A 75 -19.77 -17.44 -26.61
CA LYS A 75 -21.20 -17.56 -26.92
C LYS A 75 -21.68 -16.42 -27.83
N ASP A 76 -22.56 -16.71 -28.77
CA ASP A 76 -23.14 -15.72 -29.69
C ASP A 76 -22.08 -14.93 -30.51
N ASN A 77 -20.93 -15.56 -30.79
CA ASN A 77 -19.76 -14.95 -31.47
C ASN A 77 -19.23 -13.69 -30.78
N ALA A 78 -19.34 -13.61 -29.45
CA ALA A 78 -18.78 -12.49 -28.71
C ALA A 78 -17.26 -12.37 -28.90
N GLY A 79 -16.80 -11.15 -29.12
CA GLY A 79 -15.37 -10.84 -29.16
C GLY A 79 -14.73 -11.16 -27.81
N VAL A 80 -13.64 -11.92 -27.86
CA VAL A 80 -12.81 -12.32 -26.71
C VAL A 80 -11.45 -11.65 -26.82
N ALA A 81 -10.91 -11.27 -25.67
CA ALA A 81 -9.55 -10.74 -25.56
C ALA A 81 -8.84 -11.33 -24.33
N ALA A 82 -7.51 -11.42 -24.41
CA ALA A 82 -6.68 -11.91 -23.32
C ALA A 82 -5.61 -10.89 -22.93
N TYR A 83 -5.37 -10.77 -21.63
CA TYR A 83 -4.31 -9.99 -21.01
C TYR A 83 -3.38 -10.91 -20.24
N ILE A 84 -2.08 -10.84 -20.54
CA ILE A 84 -1.03 -11.50 -19.77
C ILE A 84 -0.26 -10.41 -19.02
N LEU A 85 -0.01 -10.60 -17.73
CA LEU A 85 0.70 -9.65 -16.86
C LEU A 85 1.98 -10.33 -16.36
N THR A 86 3.15 -9.81 -16.70
CA THR A 86 4.45 -10.40 -16.30
C THR A 86 5.37 -9.36 -15.62
N PRO A 87 6.19 -9.72 -14.63
CA PRO A 87 7.17 -8.79 -14.07
C PRO A 87 8.27 -8.42 -15.08
N GLN A 88 8.94 -7.29 -14.83
CA GLN A 88 10.10 -6.86 -15.61
C GLN A 88 11.36 -7.67 -15.26
N GLN A 89 12.34 -7.80 -16.16
CA GLN A 89 13.61 -8.48 -15.88
C GLN A 89 14.50 -7.64 -14.93
N GLU A 90 15.08 -8.28 -13.91
CA GLU A 90 16.04 -7.66 -12.97
C GLU A 90 17.43 -7.50 -13.61
N LEU A 91 18.15 -6.43 -13.23
CA LEU A 91 19.57 -6.32 -13.54
C LEU A 91 20.37 -7.41 -12.80
N PRO A 92 21.44 -7.95 -13.40
CA PRO A 92 22.36 -8.85 -12.71
C PRO A 92 22.92 -8.22 -11.42
N ASP A 93 23.11 -9.03 -10.37
CA ASP A 93 23.60 -8.60 -9.04
C ASP A 93 24.98 -7.90 -9.08
N ASP A 94 25.73 -8.05 -10.18
CA ASP A 94 27.08 -7.50 -10.41
C ASP A 94 27.10 -6.18 -11.22
N ALA A 95 25.95 -5.63 -11.60
CA ALA A 95 25.87 -4.33 -12.27
C ALA A 95 26.13 -3.17 -11.29
N GLU A 96 27.13 -2.31 -11.55
CA GLU A 96 27.41 -1.12 -10.72
C GLU A 96 26.24 -0.10 -10.79
N GLY A 97 25.46 -0.02 -9.72
CA GLY A 97 24.32 0.90 -9.55
C GLY A 97 23.31 0.37 -8.53
N ALA A 98 22.40 1.22 -8.05
CA ALA A 98 21.30 0.81 -7.17
C ALA A 98 20.45 -0.32 -7.81
N PRO A 99 19.73 -1.15 -7.02
CA PRO A 99 18.84 -2.19 -7.57
C PRO A 99 17.93 -1.61 -8.66
N GLY A 100 17.97 -2.21 -9.84
CA GLY A 100 17.33 -1.68 -11.04
C GLY A 100 16.83 -2.78 -11.97
N TRP A 101 15.95 -2.40 -12.89
CA TRP A 101 15.28 -3.29 -13.82
C TRP A 101 15.75 -3.01 -15.25
N VAL A 102 15.80 -4.03 -16.10
CA VAL A 102 16.12 -3.87 -17.51
C VAL A 102 14.89 -3.31 -18.23
N GLU A 103 14.97 -2.05 -18.67
CA GLU A 103 13.89 -1.37 -19.39
C GLU A 103 13.38 -2.21 -20.56
N ASN A 104 12.06 -2.40 -20.65
CA ASN A 104 11.37 -3.10 -21.75
C ASN A 104 11.75 -4.58 -21.97
N LYS A 105 12.33 -5.25 -20.97
CA LYS A 105 12.65 -6.69 -21.07
C LYS A 105 11.75 -7.50 -20.14
N LEU A 106 10.98 -8.43 -20.72
CA LEU A 106 10.10 -9.29 -19.95
C LEU A 106 10.91 -10.28 -19.13
N MET A 107 10.52 -10.46 -17.87
CA MET A 107 10.93 -11.65 -17.16
C MET A 107 10.28 -12.86 -17.86
N TYR A 108 11.10 -13.89 -18.14
CA TYR A 108 10.66 -15.15 -18.74
C TYR A 108 9.96 -15.02 -20.12
N GLY A 109 10.52 -14.21 -21.02
CA GLY A 109 9.95 -13.97 -22.35
C GLY A 109 9.57 -15.23 -23.13
N ASP A 110 10.40 -16.27 -23.11
CA ASP A 110 10.17 -17.54 -23.82
C ASP A 110 8.90 -18.26 -23.34
N GLN A 111 8.66 -18.26 -22.03
CA GLN A 111 7.49 -18.87 -21.40
C GLN A 111 6.21 -18.08 -21.68
N VAL A 112 6.30 -16.74 -21.66
CA VAL A 112 5.19 -15.86 -22.05
C VAL A 112 4.81 -16.08 -23.51
N GLN A 113 5.80 -16.22 -24.40
CA GLN A 113 5.56 -16.50 -25.82
C GLN A 113 4.82 -17.83 -26.01
N LYS A 114 5.22 -18.89 -25.29
CA LYS A 114 4.50 -20.18 -25.31
C LYS A 114 3.04 -20.06 -24.87
N LEU A 115 2.76 -19.22 -23.87
CA LEU A 115 1.39 -18.98 -23.43
C LEU A 115 0.58 -18.25 -24.51
N VAL A 116 1.19 -17.25 -25.17
CA VAL A 116 0.56 -16.54 -26.31
C VAL A 116 0.24 -17.49 -27.46
N ASP A 117 1.12 -18.45 -27.75
CA ASP A 117 0.91 -19.42 -28.82
C ASP A 117 -0.19 -20.43 -28.48
N LEU A 118 -0.29 -20.82 -27.20
CA LEU A 118 -1.25 -21.82 -26.72
C LEU A 118 -2.69 -21.29 -26.62
N LEU A 119 -2.89 -20.03 -26.21
CA LEU A 119 -4.23 -19.45 -26.00
C LEU A 119 -5.14 -19.54 -27.26
N PRO A 120 -4.65 -19.24 -28.48
CA PRO A 120 -5.35 -19.48 -29.73
C PRO A 120 -5.73 -20.93 -30.04
N GLU A 121 -5.03 -21.91 -29.48
CA GLU A 121 -5.39 -23.33 -29.64
C GLU A 121 -6.62 -23.68 -28.81
N ILE A 122 -6.80 -23.02 -27.66
CA ILE A 122 -7.94 -23.20 -26.76
C ILE A 122 -9.13 -22.35 -27.22
N ILE A 123 -8.88 -21.09 -27.60
CA ILE A 123 -9.89 -20.13 -28.07
C ILE A 123 -9.39 -19.50 -29.39
N PRO A 124 -9.79 -20.02 -30.56
CA PRO A 124 -9.30 -19.54 -31.86
C PRO A 124 -9.51 -18.06 -32.13
N GLN A 125 -10.53 -17.47 -31.51
CA GLN A 125 -10.88 -16.05 -31.62
C GLN A 125 -9.85 -15.12 -30.94
N LEU A 126 -8.98 -15.65 -30.06
CA LEU A 126 -7.90 -14.88 -29.43
C LEU A 126 -6.73 -14.58 -30.38
N ARG A 127 -6.65 -15.21 -31.57
CA ARG A 127 -5.57 -14.96 -32.55
C ARG A 127 -5.38 -13.47 -32.90
N VAL A 128 -6.43 -12.67 -32.72
CA VAL A 128 -6.43 -11.23 -33.05
C VAL A 128 -6.30 -10.33 -31.82
N HIS A 129 -6.50 -10.84 -30.60
CA HIS A 129 -6.67 -10.02 -29.38
C HIS A 129 -6.01 -10.65 -28.15
N ILE A 130 -4.68 -10.70 -28.16
CA ILE A 130 -3.86 -10.99 -26.98
C ILE A 130 -2.98 -9.77 -26.71
N GLN A 131 -2.93 -9.34 -25.45
CA GLN A 131 -2.07 -8.25 -25.00
C GLN A 131 -1.21 -8.73 -23.84
N VAL A 132 0.10 -8.54 -23.94
CA VAL A 132 1.05 -8.80 -22.86
C VAL A 132 1.45 -7.45 -22.27
N ASN A 133 1.26 -7.28 -20.96
CA ASN A 133 1.69 -6.09 -20.23
C ASN A 133 2.72 -6.50 -19.19
N HIS A 134 3.61 -5.57 -18.86
CA HIS A 134 4.58 -5.79 -17.79
C HIS A 134 4.39 -4.82 -16.62
N TYR A 135 4.76 -5.29 -15.44
CA TYR A 135 4.69 -4.52 -14.22
C TYR A 135 6.03 -4.55 -13.46
N GLN A 136 6.32 -3.46 -12.76
CA GLN A 136 7.35 -3.42 -11.73
C GLN A 136 6.76 -3.96 -10.45
N ALA A 137 7.36 -5.00 -9.89
CA ALA A 137 7.17 -5.26 -8.46
C ALA A 137 7.91 -4.14 -7.72
N LEU A 138 7.19 -3.31 -6.97
CA LEU A 138 7.84 -2.40 -6.02
C LEU A 138 8.25 -3.28 -4.84
N ASP A 139 9.55 -3.41 -4.66
CA ASP A 139 10.08 -4.00 -3.43
C ASP A 139 9.49 -3.22 -2.26
N GLY A 140 8.83 -3.95 -1.35
CA GLY A 140 8.47 -3.40 -0.07
C GLY A 140 9.76 -2.88 0.55
N MET A 141 9.81 -1.59 0.87
CA MET A 141 10.89 -1.01 1.68
C MET A 141 11.09 -1.93 2.88
N THR A 142 12.24 -2.59 2.96
CA THR A 142 12.67 -3.23 4.19
C THR A 142 12.81 -2.12 5.22
N GLY A 143 11.91 -2.10 6.20
CA GLY A 143 12.13 -1.28 7.39
C GLY A 143 13.45 -1.69 8.04
N GLU A 144 14.11 -0.75 8.73
CA GLU A 144 15.36 -0.97 9.48
C GLU A 144 15.27 -2.11 10.53
N ASP A 145 14.08 -2.66 10.74
CA ASP A 145 13.75 -3.63 11.78
C ASP A 145 13.73 -5.09 11.29
N GLY A 146 13.85 -5.34 9.99
CA GLY A 146 13.88 -6.71 9.44
C GLY A 146 12.63 -7.55 9.68
N GLU A 147 11.49 -6.94 10.01
CA GLU A 147 10.19 -7.62 9.96
C GLU A 147 9.58 -7.41 8.57
N ASP A 148 9.13 -8.51 7.95
CA ASP A 148 8.49 -8.53 6.63
C ASP A 148 7.24 -7.64 6.62
N VAL A 149 7.40 -6.39 6.16
CA VAL A 149 6.29 -5.46 5.97
C VAL A 149 5.65 -5.79 4.62
N ASN A 150 4.46 -6.41 4.68
CA ASN A 150 3.37 -6.51 3.68
C ASN A 150 3.74 -6.57 2.16
N PRO A 151 3.16 -7.50 1.37
CA PRO A 151 3.62 -7.84 0.01
C PRO A 151 3.65 -6.63 -0.93
N GLY A 152 4.71 -6.57 -1.75
CA GLY A 152 5.04 -5.45 -2.64
C GLY A 152 3.85 -4.91 -3.44
N GLN A 153 3.78 -3.59 -3.57
CA GLN A 153 2.86 -2.92 -4.50
C GLN A 153 3.38 -3.12 -5.92
N ALA A 154 2.52 -3.41 -6.90
CA ALA A 154 2.94 -3.49 -8.31
C ALA A 154 2.60 -2.19 -9.03
N ARG A 155 3.56 -1.62 -9.77
CA ARG A 155 3.30 -0.50 -10.69
C ARG A 155 3.36 -1.03 -12.12
N LEU A 156 2.24 -1.03 -12.86
CA LEU A 156 2.28 -1.33 -14.29
C LEU A 156 3.19 -0.32 -14.99
N LEU A 157 4.16 -0.81 -15.77
CA LEU A 157 5.16 0.05 -16.41
C LEU A 157 4.83 0.33 -17.88
N ASP A 158 4.09 -0.56 -18.54
CA ASP A 158 3.75 -0.39 -19.95
C ASP A 158 2.25 -0.55 -20.20
N THR A 159 1.62 0.60 -20.34
CA THR A 159 0.40 0.75 -21.11
C THR A 159 0.83 0.92 -22.57
N THR A 160 0.80 -0.16 -23.36
CA THR A 160 0.77 0.04 -24.81
C THR A 160 -0.40 0.97 -25.12
N ALA A 161 -0.12 1.98 -25.94
CA ALA A 161 -0.96 3.14 -26.16
C ALA A 161 -2.44 2.79 -26.40
N ARG A 162 -3.29 2.94 -25.37
CA ARG A 162 -4.75 3.27 -25.37
C ARG A 162 -5.39 2.85 -24.04
N GLY A 163 -5.91 3.84 -23.31
CA GLY A 163 -7.08 3.80 -22.42
C GLY A 163 -7.48 2.53 -21.64
N ARG A 164 -7.49 2.68 -20.31
CA ARG A 164 -8.35 2.03 -19.29
C ARG A 164 -8.30 0.49 -19.18
N ILE A 165 -7.80 0.01 -18.04
CA ILE A 165 -8.24 -1.27 -17.45
C ILE A 165 -9.40 -0.93 -16.47
N LEU A 166 -10.55 -1.60 -16.66
CA LEU A 166 -11.72 -1.52 -15.77
C LEU A 166 -12.14 -2.97 -15.47
N LEU A 167 -11.83 -3.47 -14.27
CA LEU A 167 -12.41 -4.70 -13.72
C LEU A 167 -12.68 -4.43 -12.24
N GLN A 168 -13.94 -4.61 -11.87
CA GLN A 168 -14.40 -4.67 -10.50
C GLN A 168 -14.55 -6.15 -10.17
N TYR A 169 -13.76 -6.66 -9.22
CA TYR A 169 -14.03 -7.93 -8.53
C TYR A 169 -14.60 -7.59 -7.15
N ASP A 170 -15.80 -8.11 -6.85
CA ASP A 170 -16.45 -7.99 -5.54
C ASP A 170 -16.43 -9.37 -4.86
N PRO A 171 -15.77 -9.54 -3.70
CA PRO A 171 -15.60 -10.83 -3.04
C PRO A 171 -16.83 -11.34 -2.26
N SER A 172 -17.97 -10.64 -2.30
CA SER A 172 -19.07 -10.91 -1.37
C SER A 172 -20.18 -11.85 -1.85
N ASN A 173 -20.14 -12.43 -3.06
CA ASN A 173 -21.24 -13.32 -3.49
C ASN A 173 -20.80 -14.50 -4.36
N ASN A 174 -20.69 -15.66 -3.71
CA ASN A 174 -20.65 -16.99 -4.32
C ASN A 174 -21.78 -17.16 -5.35
N GLY A 175 -21.42 -17.27 -6.63
CA GLY A 175 -22.17 -18.01 -7.65
C GLY A 175 -23.60 -17.54 -7.95
N VAL A 176 -23.78 -17.07 -9.20
CA VAL A 176 -25.03 -17.12 -10.01
C VAL A 176 -25.95 -15.87 -10.00
N ARG A 177 -26.09 -15.33 -11.23
CA ARG A 177 -27.17 -14.50 -11.86
C ARG A 177 -27.16 -12.95 -11.80
N THR A 178 -26.65 -12.40 -12.92
CA THR A 178 -27.22 -11.37 -13.82
C THR A 178 -28.02 -10.18 -13.28
N TYR A 179 -27.58 -8.96 -13.60
CA TYR A 179 -28.41 -7.88 -14.20
C TYR A 179 -27.53 -6.93 -15.06
N GLY A 180 -27.88 -6.71 -16.34
CA GLY A 180 -27.31 -5.67 -17.23
C GLY A 180 -28.02 -4.30 -17.06
N PRO A 181 -27.99 -3.35 -18.03
CA PRO A 181 -27.33 -3.34 -19.34
C PRO A 181 -26.44 -2.08 -19.61
N ASN A 182 -25.74 -2.09 -20.74
CA ASN A 182 -25.08 -0.94 -21.43
C ASN A 182 -23.69 -0.49 -20.96
N LEU A 183 -22.67 -1.29 -21.30
CA LEU A 183 -21.45 -0.72 -21.89
C LEU A 183 -21.49 -1.07 -23.37
N ALA A 184 -21.72 -0.05 -24.21
CA ALA A 184 -21.75 -0.22 -25.65
C ALA A 184 -20.35 -0.63 -26.14
N VAL A 185 -20.31 -1.80 -26.77
CA VAL A 185 -19.15 -2.44 -27.43
C VAL A 185 -18.47 -1.51 -28.44
N SER A 186 -19.15 -0.45 -28.89
CA SER A 186 -18.68 0.55 -29.84
C SER A 186 -17.61 1.52 -29.29
N GLN A 187 -17.16 1.39 -28.05
CA GLN A 187 -16.11 2.25 -27.45
C GLN A 187 -14.76 1.56 -27.24
N LEU A 188 -14.63 0.28 -27.61
CA LEU A 188 -13.33 -0.38 -27.72
C LEU A 188 -12.82 -0.14 -29.14
N GLU A 189 -11.87 0.78 -29.30
CA GLU A 189 -11.16 0.85 -30.58
C GLU A 189 -10.34 -0.43 -30.79
N PRO A 190 -10.22 -0.93 -32.03
CA PRO A 190 -9.35 -2.06 -32.35
C PRO A 190 -7.92 -1.77 -31.87
N GLY A 191 -7.50 -2.43 -30.80
CA GLY A 191 -6.12 -2.43 -30.32
C GLY A 191 -5.23 -3.19 -31.28
N LEU A 192 -3.97 -2.78 -31.40
CA LEU A 192 -2.98 -3.43 -32.26
C LEU A 192 -2.75 -4.89 -31.79
N PRO A 193 -2.55 -5.84 -32.72
CA PRO A 193 -2.26 -7.23 -32.38
C PRO A 193 -0.95 -7.35 -31.59
N TYR A 194 -0.83 -8.41 -30.78
CA TYR A 194 0.40 -8.79 -30.09
C TYR A 194 1.61 -8.72 -31.03
N LYS A 195 2.65 -8.00 -30.59
CA LYS A 195 3.99 -8.02 -31.19
C LYS A 195 4.91 -8.79 -30.25
N ASP A 196 5.71 -9.69 -30.83
CA ASP A 196 6.72 -10.49 -30.13
C ASP A 196 7.63 -9.59 -29.25
N PRO A 197 7.68 -9.79 -27.93
CA PRO A 197 8.47 -8.99 -26.99
C PRO A 197 9.97 -9.35 -27.02
N THR A 198 10.35 -10.41 -27.73
CA THR A 198 11.75 -10.71 -28.07
C THR A 198 12.18 -10.00 -29.34
N ALA A 199 11.23 -9.47 -30.12
CA ALA A 199 11.53 -8.51 -31.17
C ALA A 199 11.91 -7.18 -30.53
N ASP A 200 12.96 -6.56 -31.06
CA ASP A 200 13.45 -5.26 -30.62
C ASP A 200 12.27 -4.27 -30.48
N PRO A 201 12.01 -3.69 -29.29
CA PRO A 201 10.90 -2.75 -29.08
C PRO A 201 11.04 -1.46 -29.92
N SER A 202 12.22 -1.21 -30.48
CA SER A 202 12.47 -0.15 -31.46
C SER A 202 12.12 -0.55 -32.90
N ALA A 203 11.83 -1.83 -33.18
CA ALA A 203 11.44 -2.33 -34.49
C ALA A 203 10.04 -1.81 -34.88
N GLY A 204 10.05 -0.61 -35.47
CA GLY A 204 8.87 0.07 -36.02
C GLY A 204 8.39 1.28 -35.22
N ILE A 205 9.06 1.68 -34.13
CA ILE A 205 8.85 2.99 -33.50
C ILE A 205 9.93 3.92 -34.02
N SER A 206 9.51 4.95 -34.76
CA SER A 206 10.47 5.90 -35.32
C SER A 206 11.23 6.62 -34.17
N PRO A 207 12.53 6.92 -34.32
CA PRO A 207 13.28 7.68 -33.31
C PRO A 207 12.59 8.99 -32.92
N GLU A 208 11.87 9.60 -33.87
CA GLU A 208 11.08 10.81 -33.66
C GLU A 208 9.88 10.55 -32.74
N SER A 209 9.17 9.43 -32.90
CA SER A 209 8.04 9.05 -32.04
C SER A 209 8.48 8.79 -30.59
N LEU A 210 9.68 8.21 -30.42
CA LEU A 210 10.29 7.99 -29.09
C LEU A 210 10.70 9.31 -28.43
N ALA A 211 11.37 10.19 -29.18
CA ALA A 211 11.76 11.52 -28.69
C ALA A 211 10.55 12.38 -28.30
N LEU A 212 9.47 12.32 -29.09
CA LEU A 212 8.20 13.00 -28.81
C LEU A 212 7.52 12.43 -27.56
N SER A 213 7.54 11.11 -27.36
CA SER A 213 6.99 10.49 -26.15
C SER A 213 7.75 10.93 -24.90
N GLY A 214 9.09 10.85 -24.93
CA GLY A 214 9.92 11.26 -23.79
C GLY A 214 9.75 12.74 -23.43
N ALA A 215 9.74 13.63 -24.42
CA ALA A 215 9.49 15.06 -24.20
C ALA A 215 8.07 15.32 -23.68
N SER A 216 7.09 14.57 -24.16
CA SER A 216 5.71 14.65 -23.70
C SER A 216 5.53 14.16 -22.26
N ASP A 217 6.25 13.12 -21.84
CA ASP A 217 6.19 12.60 -20.47
C ASP A 217 6.88 13.50 -19.46
N ALA A 218 7.96 14.15 -19.88
CA ALA A 218 8.61 15.20 -19.11
C ALA A 218 7.72 16.46 -18.95
N GLY A 219 6.67 16.62 -19.76
CA GLY A 219 5.86 17.83 -19.80
C GLY A 219 6.54 19.00 -20.51
N ASP A 220 7.54 18.74 -21.36
CA ASP A 220 8.28 19.78 -22.08
C ASP A 220 7.56 20.17 -23.38
N VAL A 221 6.57 21.06 -23.24
CA VAL A 221 5.74 21.53 -24.37
C VAL A 221 6.58 22.20 -25.46
N SER A 222 7.64 22.92 -25.08
CA SER A 222 8.54 23.61 -26.02
C SER A 222 9.33 22.62 -26.85
N ARG A 223 9.89 21.58 -26.22
CA ARG A 223 10.60 20.51 -26.93
C ARG A 223 9.67 19.69 -27.82
N VAL A 224 8.45 19.40 -27.38
CA VAL A 224 7.46 18.72 -28.25
C VAL A 224 7.13 19.58 -29.47
N ARG A 225 6.91 20.89 -29.32
CA ARG A 225 6.68 21.80 -30.47
C ARG A 225 7.88 21.85 -31.41
N ALA A 226 9.09 21.94 -30.87
CA ALA A 226 10.32 21.97 -31.65
C ALA A 226 10.48 20.69 -32.46
N LEU A 227 10.33 19.53 -31.81
CA LEU A 227 10.40 18.21 -32.45
C LEU A 227 9.36 18.07 -33.56
N LEU A 228 8.10 18.42 -33.30
CA LEU A 228 7.03 18.37 -34.30
C LEU A 228 7.29 19.30 -35.50
N SER A 229 7.89 20.48 -35.27
CA SER A 229 8.19 21.44 -36.34
C SER A 229 9.40 21.02 -37.18
N SER A 230 10.28 20.18 -36.63
CA SER A 230 11.46 19.64 -37.31
C SER A 230 11.21 18.32 -38.05
N LEU A 231 9.99 17.77 -38.00
CA LEU A 231 9.68 16.51 -38.67
C LEU A 231 9.73 16.67 -40.20
N PRO A 232 10.38 15.75 -40.94
CA PRO A 232 10.28 15.69 -42.39
C PRO A 232 8.85 15.50 -42.88
N ASP A 233 8.53 16.05 -44.06
CA ASP A 233 7.23 15.83 -44.69
C ASP A 233 7.00 14.33 -44.97
N GLY A 234 5.85 13.81 -44.55
CA GLY A 234 5.47 12.40 -44.71
C GLY A 234 5.93 11.46 -43.59
N THR A 235 6.52 11.97 -42.49
CA THR A 235 6.82 11.15 -41.31
C THR A 235 5.56 10.51 -40.73
N THR A 236 5.58 9.18 -40.56
CA THR A 236 4.49 8.42 -39.93
C THR A 236 4.76 8.30 -38.43
N LEU A 237 3.93 8.92 -37.60
CA LEU A 237 4.02 8.82 -36.13
C LEU A 237 3.10 7.72 -35.59
N SER A 238 3.46 7.16 -34.44
CA SER A 238 2.67 6.11 -33.76
C SER A 238 1.30 6.59 -33.27
N ILE A 239 1.16 7.89 -32.94
CA ILE A 239 -0.09 8.56 -32.56
C ILE A 239 -0.14 9.98 -33.14
N PRO A 240 -1.34 10.61 -33.24
CA PRO A 240 -1.43 11.93 -33.85
C PRO A 240 -0.65 13.01 -33.06
N PRO A 241 0.01 13.97 -33.73
CA PRO A 241 0.79 15.05 -33.10
C PRO A 241 0.08 15.78 -31.94
N ALA A 242 -1.23 16.00 -32.08
CA ALA A 242 -2.05 16.67 -31.06
C ALA A 242 -2.05 15.93 -29.71
N HIS A 243 -1.92 14.60 -29.71
CA HIS A 243 -1.89 13.80 -28.48
C HIS A 243 -0.60 14.05 -27.68
N TYR A 244 0.56 14.16 -28.34
CA TYR A 244 1.82 14.48 -27.66
C TYR A 244 1.76 15.88 -27.02
N LEU A 245 1.23 16.87 -27.73
CA LEU A 245 1.08 18.22 -27.19
C LEU A 245 0.08 18.27 -26.02
N ARG A 246 -1.05 17.58 -26.14
CA ARG A 246 -2.05 17.46 -25.06
C ARG A 246 -1.43 16.83 -23.81
N ARG A 247 -0.74 15.69 -23.97
CA ARG A 247 -0.07 14.98 -22.87
C ARG A 247 1.02 15.83 -22.24
N ALA A 248 1.85 16.52 -23.05
CA ALA A 248 2.88 17.42 -22.55
C ALA A 248 2.30 18.57 -21.72
N ARG A 249 1.23 19.23 -22.20
CA ARG A 249 0.56 20.31 -21.46
C ARG A 249 -0.05 19.83 -20.15
N PHE A 250 -0.71 18.67 -20.19
CA PHE A 250 -1.26 18.03 -19.00
C PHE A 250 -0.16 17.74 -17.97
N ARG A 251 0.94 17.11 -18.38
CA ARG A 251 2.09 16.80 -17.51
C ARG A 251 2.76 18.05 -16.95
N SER A 252 2.91 19.08 -17.78
CA SER A 252 3.46 20.38 -17.37
C SER A 252 2.60 21.03 -16.29
N ALA A 253 1.29 21.16 -16.51
CA ALA A 253 0.36 21.73 -15.54
C ALA A 253 0.32 20.92 -14.25
N GLY A 254 0.28 19.58 -14.33
CA GLY A 254 0.32 18.71 -13.16
C GLY A 254 1.62 18.83 -12.36
N ASN A 255 2.78 18.94 -13.01
CA ASN A 255 4.07 19.15 -12.32
C ASN A 255 4.13 20.51 -11.65
N ASP A 256 3.76 21.57 -12.37
CA ASP A 256 3.71 22.94 -11.86
C ASP A 256 2.80 23.04 -10.62
N LEU A 257 1.63 22.41 -10.71
CA LEU A 257 0.67 22.38 -9.61
C LEU A 257 1.22 21.66 -8.37
N LYS A 258 1.90 20.52 -8.53
CA LYS A 258 2.56 19.81 -7.41
C LYS A 258 3.65 20.67 -6.77
N ASP A 259 4.49 21.32 -7.58
CA ASP A 259 5.58 22.15 -7.08
C ASP A 259 5.05 23.38 -6.33
N ALA A 260 4.07 24.08 -6.91
CA ALA A 260 3.40 25.21 -6.27
C ALA A 260 2.69 24.80 -4.97
N SER A 261 2.07 23.61 -4.96
CA SER A 261 1.37 23.10 -3.77
C SER A 261 2.33 22.75 -2.64
N LYS A 262 3.47 22.14 -2.97
CA LYS A 262 4.55 21.87 -2.01
C LYS A 262 5.16 23.17 -1.46
N ALA A 263 5.34 24.17 -2.32
CA ALA A 263 5.89 25.47 -1.94
C ALA A 263 4.90 26.33 -1.11
N GLY A 264 3.59 26.08 -1.23
CA GLY A 264 2.55 26.89 -0.60
C GLY A 264 2.15 28.13 -1.40
N GLU A 265 2.44 28.16 -2.71
CA GLU A 265 2.19 29.30 -3.58
C GLU A 265 0.74 29.31 -4.08
N VAL A 266 -0.21 29.69 -3.22
CA VAL A 266 -1.66 29.59 -3.50
C VAL A 266 -2.10 30.33 -4.78
N GLU A 267 -1.51 31.49 -5.07
CA GLU A 267 -1.85 32.23 -6.29
C GLU A 267 -1.29 31.55 -7.55
N ARG A 268 -0.13 30.89 -7.47
CA ARG A 268 0.38 30.07 -8.57
C ARG A 268 -0.50 28.85 -8.79
N VAL A 269 -0.91 28.18 -7.72
CA VAL A 269 -1.89 27.09 -7.76
C VAL A 269 -3.18 27.57 -8.46
N ARG A 270 -3.73 28.72 -8.05
CA ARG A 270 -4.93 29.30 -8.65
C ARG A 270 -4.77 29.59 -10.14
N MET A 271 -3.66 30.21 -10.54
CA MET A 271 -3.35 30.50 -11.94
C MET A 271 -3.25 29.22 -12.77
N VAL A 272 -2.56 28.19 -12.28
CA VAL A 272 -2.41 26.91 -12.98
C VAL A 272 -3.76 26.23 -13.16
N VAL A 273 -4.60 26.19 -12.12
CA VAL A 273 -5.95 25.61 -12.21
C VAL A 273 -6.85 26.38 -13.19
N GLN A 274 -6.82 27.71 -13.16
CA GLN A 274 -7.57 28.54 -14.10
C GLN A 274 -7.11 28.31 -15.55
N ALA A 275 -5.79 28.29 -15.79
CA ALA A 275 -5.23 28.04 -17.10
C ALA A 275 -5.58 26.63 -17.62
N TRP A 276 -5.54 25.63 -16.75
CA TRP A 276 -5.94 24.26 -17.08
C TRP A 276 -7.42 24.19 -17.48
N ARG A 277 -8.32 24.82 -16.71
CA ARG A 277 -9.76 24.89 -17.05
C ARG A 277 -10.05 25.62 -18.35
N ALA A 278 -9.23 26.61 -18.70
CA ALA A 278 -9.39 27.39 -19.91
C ALA A 278 -8.88 26.68 -21.18
N ASP A 279 -8.04 25.64 -21.06
CA ASP A 279 -7.54 24.89 -22.21
C ASP A 279 -8.57 23.80 -22.61
N PRO A 280 -9.30 23.96 -23.73
CA PRO A 280 -10.33 22.99 -24.14
C PRO A 280 -9.75 21.64 -24.56
N SER A 281 -8.43 21.51 -24.71
CA SER A 281 -7.76 20.24 -24.98
C SER A 281 -7.52 19.41 -23.71
N LEU A 282 -7.63 20.02 -22.53
CA LEU A 282 -7.42 19.36 -21.25
C LEU A 282 -8.78 18.98 -20.63
N GLU A 283 -8.84 17.80 -19.98
CA GLU A 283 -10.04 17.41 -19.21
C GLU A 283 -10.13 18.22 -17.91
N ASN A 284 -11.34 18.45 -17.40
CA ASN A 284 -11.61 19.29 -16.23
C ASN A 284 -10.93 18.72 -14.97
N PRO A 285 -10.07 19.50 -14.28
CA PRO A 285 -9.20 19.01 -13.22
C PRO A 285 -9.87 18.81 -11.85
N ILE A 286 -11.17 19.01 -11.65
CA ILE A 286 -11.81 18.72 -10.34
C ILE A 286 -12.00 17.20 -10.20
N THR A 287 -10.89 16.46 -10.24
CA THR A 287 -10.81 14.99 -10.25
C THR A 287 -9.58 14.54 -9.43
N GLU A 288 -9.38 13.23 -9.40
CA GLU A 288 -8.33 12.51 -8.67
C GLU A 288 -6.89 12.96 -8.99
N ASP A 289 -6.69 13.68 -10.10
CA ASP A 289 -5.39 14.27 -10.45
C ASP A 289 -4.96 15.40 -9.48
N MET A 290 -5.90 15.97 -8.72
CA MET A 290 -5.65 16.98 -7.68
C MET A 290 -5.37 16.39 -6.29
N ASP A 291 -5.56 15.08 -6.12
CA ASP A 291 -5.28 14.39 -4.85
C ASP A 291 -3.78 14.48 -4.52
N MET A 292 -2.90 14.26 -5.49
CA MET A 292 -1.46 14.34 -5.26
C MET A 292 -0.99 15.77 -4.88
N PRO A 293 -1.39 16.85 -5.57
CA PRO A 293 -1.18 18.22 -5.11
C PRO A 293 -1.71 18.51 -3.70
N LEU A 294 -2.94 18.06 -3.36
CA LEU A 294 -3.52 18.21 -2.02
C LEU A 294 -2.68 17.46 -0.97
N ILE A 295 -2.28 16.22 -1.25
CA ILE A 295 -1.41 15.42 -0.38
C ILE A 295 -0.09 16.14 -0.12
N LEU A 296 0.54 16.69 -1.16
CA LEU A 296 1.80 17.44 -1.02
C LEU A 296 1.62 18.72 -0.20
N ALA A 297 0.53 19.46 -0.42
CA ALA A 297 0.22 20.65 0.39
C ALA A 297 0.02 20.28 1.87
N ALA A 298 -0.75 19.22 2.15
CA ALA A 298 -1.02 18.74 3.49
C ALA A 298 0.24 18.22 4.20
N GLN A 299 1.07 17.46 3.50
CA GLN A 299 2.37 16.96 4.00
C GLN A 299 3.35 18.10 4.32
N ASN A 300 3.23 19.27 3.70
CA ASN A 300 4.12 20.41 3.92
C ASN A 300 3.44 21.54 4.73
N ALA A 301 2.34 21.20 5.43
CA ALA A 301 1.56 22.12 6.27
C ALA A 301 1.05 23.39 5.53
N LYS A 302 0.78 23.32 4.23
CA LYS A 302 0.33 24.45 3.40
C LYS A 302 -1.18 24.61 3.46
N SER A 303 -1.69 25.09 4.60
CA SER A 303 -3.13 25.18 4.89
C SER A 303 -3.93 26.02 3.88
N GLU A 304 -3.37 27.13 3.35
CA GLU A 304 -4.05 27.94 2.33
C GLU A 304 -4.25 27.20 1.01
N VAL A 305 -3.26 26.43 0.57
CA VAL A 305 -3.37 25.59 -0.63
C VAL A 305 -4.33 24.43 -0.39
N VAL A 306 -4.29 23.81 0.79
CA VAL A 306 -5.26 22.78 1.18
C VAL A 306 -6.67 23.33 1.12
N ARG A 307 -6.95 24.48 1.76
CA ARG A 307 -8.28 25.13 1.70
C ARG A 307 -8.72 25.38 0.27
N PHE A 308 -7.83 25.93 -0.57
CA PHE A 308 -8.15 26.16 -1.98
C PHE A 308 -8.60 24.87 -2.69
N PHE A 309 -7.91 23.74 -2.53
CA PHE A 309 -8.33 22.49 -3.17
C PHE A 309 -9.66 21.96 -2.61
N LEU A 310 -9.89 22.08 -1.31
CA LEU A 310 -11.15 21.65 -0.70
C LEU A 310 -12.33 22.54 -1.12
N ASP A 311 -12.13 23.85 -1.23
CA ASP A 311 -13.11 24.83 -1.75
C ASP A 311 -13.46 24.50 -3.22
N GLU A 312 -12.49 24.02 -4.00
CA GLU A 312 -12.70 23.54 -5.37
C GLU A 312 -13.38 22.16 -5.44
N GLY A 313 -13.72 21.56 -4.29
CA GLY A 313 -14.47 20.30 -4.19
C GLY A 313 -13.62 19.03 -4.22
N VAL A 314 -12.29 19.14 -4.07
CA VAL A 314 -11.42 17.97 -3.93
C VAL A 314 -11.71 17.31 -2.57
N PRO A 315 -12.04 16.00 -2.52
CA PRO A 315 -12.35 15.35 -1.26
C PRO A 315 -11.13 15.24 -0.35
N VAL A 316 -11.36 15.22 0.96
CA VAL A 316 -10.29 14.99 1.93
C VAL A 316 -9.73 13.57 1.75
N SER A 317 -8.45 13.50 1.40
CA SER A 317 -7.75 12.25 1.14
C SER A 317 -7.26 11.61 2.44
N PRO A 318 -7.54 10.31 2.68
CA PRO A 318 -6.98 9.58 3.84
C PRO A 318 -5.45 9.62 3.87
N THR A 319 -4.80 9.66 2.70
CA THR A 319 -3.34 9.79 2.60
C THR A 319 -2.88 11.18 3.04
N ALA A 320 -3.59 12.25 2.64
CA ALA A 320 -3.28 13.61 3.06
C ALA A 320 -3.39 13.76 4.59
N VAL A 321 -4.46 13.23 5.19
CA VAL A 321 -4.66 13.18 6.66
C VAL A 321 -3.50 12.49 7.35
N LYS A 322 -3.12 11.28 6.88
CA LYS A 322 -2.01 10.50 7.45
C LYS A 322 -0.68 11.25 7.37
N LEU A 323 -0.37 11.88 6.24
CA LEU A 323 0.91 12.58 6.08
C LEU A 323 0.94 13.89 6.87
N ALA A 324 -0.15 14.66 6.89
CA ALA A 324 -0.24 15.87 7.71
C ALA A 324 -0.01 15.60 9.21
N ALA A 325 -0.52 14.48 9.72
CA ALA A 325 -0.33 14.11 11.13
C ALA A 325 1.14 13.91 11.52
N ARG A 326 2.02 13.67 10.53
CA ARG A 326 3.46 13.49 10.72
C ARG A 326 4.24 14.80 10.80
N GLU A 327 3.62 15.95 10.60
CA GLU A 327 4.30 17.26 10.71
C GLU A 327 4.16 17.88 12.12
N GLY A 328 3.23 17.40 12.94
CA GLY A 328 3.02 17.93 14.29
C GLY A 328 2.25 19.25 14.27
N ASP A 329 2.69 20.25 15.04
CA ASP A 329 1.91 21.47 15.33
C ASP A 329 1.61 22.30 14.08
N GLU A 330 2.50 22.29 13.09
CA GLU A 330 2.33 23.04 11.84
C GLU A 330 1.10 22.57 11.04
N ALA A 331 0.69 21.30 11.21
CA ALA A 331 -0.45 20.74 10.52
C ALA A 331 -1.81 21.11 11.14
N ILE A 332 -1.87 21.84 12.26
CA ILE A 332 -3.14 22.19 12.93
C ILE A 332 -4.07 22.93 11.96
N ASP A 333 -3.56 23.91 11.21
CA ASP A 333 -4.39 24.67 10.26
C ASP A 333 -4.85 23.82 9.06
N VAL A 334 -4.08 22.79 8.69
CA VAL A 334 -4.47 21.81 7.67
C VAL A 334 -5.62 20.95 8.19
N PHE A 335 -5.55 20.46 9.42
CA PHE A 335 -6.64 19.68 10.02
C PHE A 335 -7.89 20.52 10.27
N GLN A 336 -7.73 21.80 10.62
CA GLN A 336 -8.85 22.73 10.68
C GLN A 336 -9.52 22.86 9.31
N ALA A 337 -8.75 23.01 8.24
CA ALA A 337 -9.29 23.05 6.89
C ALA A 337 -10.04 21.75 6.52
N PHE A 338 -9.52 20.57 6.89
CA PHE A 338 -10.23 19.31 6.69
C PHE A 338 -11.56 19.24 7.45
N LEU A 339 -11.58 19.62 8.74
CA LEU A 339 -12.80 19.66 9.54
C LEU A 339 -13.85 20.61 8.97
N ASP A 340 -13.43 21.82 8.58
CA ASP A 340 -14.31 22.83 8.00
C ASP A 340 -14.99 22.32 6.71
N HIS A 341 -14.36 21.37 6.02
CA HIS A 341 -14.86 20.71 4.80
C HIS A 341 -15.48 19.32 5.05
N GLY A 342 -15.88 19.04 6.28
CA GLY A 342 -16.68 17.86 6.62
C GLY A 342 -15.89 16.56 6.75
N TRP A 343 -14.56 16.62 6.94
CA TRP A 343 -13.81 15.45 7.36
C TRP A 343 -14.28 14.96 8.73
N ASP A 344 -14.56 13.66 8.82
CA ASP A 344 -14.78 13.01 10.10
C ASP A 344 -13.43 12.72 10.76
N ILE A 345 -13.15 13.43 11.86
CA ILE A 345 -11.91 13.31 12.65
C ILE A 345 -11.63 11.88 13.16
N ASN A 346 -12.69 11.07 13.26
CA ASN A 346 -12.63 9.68 13.71
C ASN A 346 -12.64 8.69 12.54
N SER A 347 -12.69 9.15 11.29
CA SER A 347 -12.58 8.30 10.10
C SER A 347 -11.13 7.90 9.84
N PHE A 348 -10.91 6.63 9.52
CA PHE A 348 -9.59 6.11 9.21
C PHE A 348 -9.65 4.87 8.32
N ASP A 349 -8.59 4.65 7.55
CA ASP A 349 -8.41 3.36 6.87
C ASP A 349 -7.72 2.35 7.80
N ARG A 350 -6.47 2.61 8.21
CA ARG A 350 -5.70 1.69 9.07
C ARG A 350 -5.42 2.23 10.47
N ILE A 351 -4.99 3.49 10.56
CA ILE A 351 -4.57 4.14 11.80
C ILE A 351 -5.34 5.46 11.91
N PRO A 352 -6.10 5.70 12.98
CA PRO A 352 -6.73 7.00 13.23
C PRO A 352 -5.72 8.13 13.35
N ALA A 353 -6.12 9.33 12.94
CA ALA A 353 -5.21 10.48 12.88
C ALA A 353 -4.66 10.87 14.27
N LEU A 354 -5.47 10.72 15.33
CA LEU A 354 -5.06 10.96 16.71
C LEU A 354 -3.85 10.13 17.14
N HIS A 355 -3.71 8.88 16.68
CA HIS A 355 -2.57 8.01 17.02
C HIS A 355 -1.24 8.63 16.57
N SER A 356 -1.21 9.16 15.36
CA SER A 356 -0.01 9.82 14.81
C SER A 356 0.22 11.20 15.44
N ALA A 357 -0.84 11.88 15.86
CA ALA A 357 -0.76 13.17 16.54
C ALA A 357 -0.07 13.09 17.91
N THR A 358 -0.07 11.91 18.57
CA THR A 358 0.50 11.72 19.92
C THR A 358 1.99 12.06 20.08
N LYS A 359 2.71 12.23 18.97
CA LYS A 359 4.10 12.72 18.99
C LYS A 359 4.23 14.18 19.41
N SER A 360 3.14 14.97 19.30
CA SER A 360 3.10 16.40 19.61
C SER A 360 1.94 16.69 20.58
N LEU A 361 2.25 17.41 21.66
CA LEU A 361 1.25 17.80 22.64
C LEU A 361 0.22 18.79 22.07
N PRO A 362 0.60 19.86 21.35
CA PRO A 362 -0.39 20.81 20.82
C PRO A 362 -1.32 20.19 19.79
N LEU A 363 -0.80 19.36 18.87
CA LEU A 363 -1.64 18.67 17.89
C LEU A 363 -2.59 17.70 18.58
N THR A 364 -2.11 16.88 19.53
CA THR A 364 -2.97 15.98 20.30
C THR A 364 -4.09 16.73 21.03
N LYS A 365 -3.76 17.86 21.67
CA LYS A 365 -4.73 18.72 22.34
C LYS A 365 -5.78 19.26 21.39
N TRP A 366 -5.37 19.66 20.19
CA TRP A 366 -6.31 20.13 19.17
C TRP A 366 -7.26 19.01 18.75
N PHE A 367 -6.75 17.80 18.49
CA PHE A 367 -7.57 16.66 18.09
C PHE A 367 -8.64 16.33 19.14
N LEU A 368 -8.24 16.19 20.41
CA LEU A 368 -9.14 15.86 21.51
C LEU A 368 -10.20 16.95 21.74
N LYS A 369 -9.80 18.23 21.65
CA LYS A 369 -10.73 19.36 21.74
C LYS A 369 -11.78 19.36 20.63
N ASN A 370 -11.45 18.82 19.45
CA ASN A 370 -12.33 18.74 18.29
C ASN A 370 -13.06 17.38 18.16
N GLY A 371 -13.11 16.59 19.23
CA GLY A 371 -13.95 15.38 19.30
C GLY A 371 -13.30 14.11 18.77
N ALA A 372 -11.98 14.07 18.65
CA ALA A 372 -11.27 12.82 18.41
C ALA A 372 -11.48 11.85 19.59
N ASP A 373 -11.88 10.62 19.31
CA ASP A 373 -12.10 9.61 20.33
C ASP A 373 -10.76 9.01 20.80
N PRO A 374 -10.38 9.19 22.08
CA PRO A 374 -9.11 8.71 22.61
C PRO A 374 -9.03 7.18 22.78
N ASN A 375 -10.12 6.47 22.49
CA ASN A 375 -10.23 5.02 22.63
C ASN A 375 -10.30 4.27 21.30
N LEU A 376 -10.26 4.97 20.15
CA LEU A 376 -10.24 4.30 18.86
C LEU A 376 -9.02 3.39 18.74
N ILE A 377 -9.27 2.18 18.24
CA ILE A 377 -8.23 1.19 17.99
C ILE A 377 -7.88 1.19 16.50
N SER A 378 -6.59 1.11 16.19
CA SER A 378 -6.14 0.88 14.83
C SER A 378 -6.52 -0.52 14.36
N LYS A 379 -6.40 -0.80 13.05
CA LYS A 379 -6.55 -2.16 12.51
C LYS A 379 -5.58 -3.18 13.13
N ASP A 380 -4.53 -2.70 13.80
CA ASP A 380 -3.54 -3.51 14.50
C ASP A 380 -3.80 -3.64 16.01
N GLY A 381 -4.91 -3.10 16.53
CA GLY A 381 -5.32 -3.21 17.93
C GLY A 381 -4.63 -2.22 18.87
N HIS A 382 -4.12 -1.12 18.33
CA HIS A 382 -3.40 -0.12 19.09
C HIS A 382 -4.25 1.12 19.36
N THR A 383 -4.20 1.61 20.59
CA THR A 383 -4.86 2.87 21.02
C THR A 383 -3.92 4.08 20.84
N PRO A 384 -4.40 5.32 20.97
CA PRO A 384 -3.53 6.49 21.03
C PRO A 384 -2.50 6.41 22.16
N LEU A 385 -2.87 5.88 23.34
CA LEU A 385 -1.92 5.65 24.44
C LEU A 385 -0.78 4.72 24.03
N ASP A 386 -1.08 3.69 23.23
CA ASP A 386 -0.08 2.75 22.73
C ASP A 386 0.93 3.41 21.80
N PHE A 387 0.50 4.38 21.00
CA PHE A 387 1.38 5.14 20.12
C PHE A 387 2.19 6.19 20.90
N ALA A 388 1.60 6.87 21.87
CA ALA A 388 2.26 7.92 22.64
C ALA A 388 3.60 7.44 23.23
N VAL A 389 3.62 6.23 23.81
CA VAL A 389 4.81 5.64 24.46
C VAL A 389 5.90 5.16 23.49
N THR A 390 5.62 5.09 22.19
CA THR A 390 6.62 4.73 21.17
C THR A 390 7.46 5.91 20.70
N HIS A 391 7.05 7.13 21.03
CA HIS A 391 7.79 8.34 20.69
C HIS A 391 8.85 8.64 21.76
N SER A 392 9.96 9.23 21.33
CA SER A 392 11.07 9.65 22.22
C SER A 392 11.03 11.14 22.53
N THR A 393 9.85 11.78 22.48
CA THR A 393 9.72 13.23 22.69
C THR A 393 9.56 13.56 24.17
N PRO A 394 10.06 14.70 24.66
CA PRO A 394 9.93 15.09 26.07
C PRO A 394 8.48 15.33 26.50
N ASP A 395 7.57 15.52 25.54
CA ASP A 395 6.16 15.80 25.78
C ASP A 395 5.32 14.55 26.06
N VAL A 396 5.86 13.33 25.86
CA VAL A 396 5.10 12.08 26.02
C VAL A 396 4.36 11.98 27.36
N PRO A 397 4.96 12.32 28.52
CA PRO A 397 4.23 12.31 29.80
C PRO A 397 3.00 13.23 29.80
N SER A 398 3.12 14.42 29.22
CA SER A 398 2.00 15.38 29.10
C SER A 398 0.94 14.90 28.13
N VAL A 399 1.34 14.20 27.06
CA VAL A 399 0.41 13.57 26.09
C VAL A 399 -0.36 12.44 26.76
N ILE A 400 0.29 11.60 27.57
CA ILE A 400 -0.37 10.55 28.35
C ILE A 400 -1.40 11.16 29.29
N ASP A 401 -1.02 12.18 30.06
CA ASP A 401 -1.94 12.87 30.97
C ASP A 401 -3.14 13.50 30.25
N LEU A 402 -2.90 14.08 29.09
CA LEU A 402 -3.94 14.66 28.25
C LEU A 402 -4.91 13.60 27.72
N LEU A 403 -4.40 12.46 27.25
CA LEU A 403 -5.24 11.34 26.79
C LEU A 403 -6.09 10.77 27.93
N LEU A 404 -5.50 10.56 29.10
CA LEU A 404 -6.20 10.03 30.28
C LEU A 404 -7.27 11.00 30.77
N SER A 405 -6.95 12.29 30.88
CA SER A 405 -7.93 13.31 31.26
C SER A 405 -9.04 13.51 30.22
N SER A 406 -8.80 13.10 28.97
CA SER A 406 -9.81 13.08 27.90
C SER A 406 -10.62 11.79 27.83
N GLY A 407 -10.41 10.84 28.75
CA GLY A 407 -11.19 9.60 28.86
C GLY A 407 -10.58 8.37 28.18
N ALA A 408 -9.27 8.38 27.89
CA ALA A 408 -8.57 7.18 27.44
C ALA A 408 -8.62 6.07 28.49
N LEU A 409 -8.98 4.86 28.07
CA LEU A 409 -9.13 3.69 28.94
C LEU A 409 -7.83 2.90 29.01
N LEU A 410 -7.23 2.88 30.21
CA LEU A 410 -6.03 2.08 30.51
C LEU A 410 -6.19 0.61 30.12
N ALA A 411 -7.36 0.04 30.40
CA ALA A 411 -7.68 -1.37 30.17
C ALA A 411 -7.67 -1.77 28.68
N HIS A 412 -7.81 -0.81 27.75
CA HIS A 412 -7.77 -1.06 26.31
C HIS A 412 -6.36 -0.86 25.72
N SER A 413 -5.43 -0.30 26.51
CA SER A 413 -4.08 0.03 26.08
C SER A 413 -3.08 -1.08 26.41
N ASN A 414 -2.17 -1.32 25.48
CA ASN A 414 -0.97 -2.13 25.65
C ASN A 414 0.29 -1.26 25.84
N ALA A 415 0.14 -0.02 26.32
CA ALA A 415 1.24 0.94 26.43
C ALA A 415 2.41 0.42 27.30
N LEU A 416 2.12 -0.28 28.40
CA LEU A 416 3.17 -0.91 29.23
C LEU A 416 3.96 -1.96 28.45
N HIS A 417 3.27 -2.82 27.69
CA HIS A 417 3.89 -3.83 26.83
C HIS A 417 4.72 -3.20 25.72
N ASN A 418 4.25 -2.11 25.13
CA ASN A 418 4.96 -1.38 24.08
C ASN A 418 6.20 -0.68 24.64
N ALA A 419 6.08 0.09 25.72
CA ALA A 419 7.21 0.77 26.39
C ALA A 419 8.34 -0.19 26.77
N LEU A 420 7.99 -1.43 27.14
CA LEU A 420 8.95 -2.48 27.40
C LEU A 420 9.76 -2.91 26.16
N ILE A 421 9.20 -2.87 24.95
CA ILE A 421 9.83 -3.39 23.74
C ILE A 421 10.37 -2.31 22.78
N THR A 422 10.13 -1.03 23.07
CA THR A 422 10.61 0.13 22.28
C THR A 422 12.12 0.12 22.11
N THR A 423 12.61 0.76 21.06
CA THR A 423 14.04 0.92 20.70
C THR A 423 14.79 1.94 21.56
N HIS A 424 14.10 2.67 22.44
CA HIS A 424 14.73 3.62 23.37
C HIS A 424 15.77 2.97 24.29
N ALA A 425 16.65 3.82 24.82
CA ALA A 425 17.61 3.45 25.85
C ALA A 425 16.91 2.81 27.06
N ASP A 426 17.61 1.92 27.77
CA ASP A 426 17.02 1.17 28.88
C ASP A 426 16.53 2.10 30.02
N SER A 427 17.23 3.22 30.27
CA SER A 427 16.81 4.25 31.23
C SER A 427 15.45 4.85 30.89
N ASP A 428 15.23 5.16 29.62
CA ASP A 428 14.03 5.85 29.15
C ASP A 428 12.83 4.89 29.16
N CYS A 429 13.07 3.63 28.80
CA CYS A 429 12.06 2.58 28.90
C CYS A 429 11.63 2.37 30.35
N ILE A 430 12.59 2.27 31.29
CA ILE A 430 12.29 2.11 32.72
C ILE A 430 11.54 3.32 33.25
N ALA A 431 11.96 4.55 32.90
CA ALA A 431 11.27 5.77 33.29
C ALA A 431 9.82 5.80 32.76
N MET A 432 9.61 5.43 31.49
CA MET A 432 8.29 5.33 30.89
C MET A 432 7.42 4.27 31.58
N MET A 433 7.98 3.09 31.86
CA MET A 433 7.26 2.03 32.59
C MET A 433 6.88 2.49 34.00
N GLY A 434 7.78 3.18 34.71
CA GLY A 434 7.51 3.78 36.01
C GLY A 434 6.34 4.76 35.94
N LEU A 435 6.37 5.70 34.99
CA LEU A 435 5.28 6.64 34.76
C LEU A 435 3.95 5.91 34.49
N LEU A 436 3.93 4.88 33.65
CA LEU A 436 2.71 4.13 33.36
C LEU A 436 2.16 3.45 34.62
N LEU A 437 3.01 2.84 35.47
CA LEU A 437 2.55 2.29 36.74
C LEU A 437 2.00 3.38 37.68
N GLU A 438 2.62 4.56 37.73
CA GLU A 438 2.10 5.71 38.48
C GLU A 438 0.73 6.18 37.97
N LYS A 439 0.48 6.07 36.66
CA LYS A 439 -0.85 6.34 36.05
C LYS A 439 -1.86 5.22 36.26
N GLY A 440 -1.49 4.13 36.94
CA GLY A 440 -2.40 3.05 37.33
C GLY A 440 -2.49 1.89 36.33
N PHE A 441 -1.52 1.74 35.42
CA PHE A 441 -1.44 0.52 34.59
C PHE A 441 -1.19 -0.71 35.47
N ASP A 442 -1.98 -1.77 35.28
CA ASP A 442 -1.76 -3.04 35.95
C ASP A 442 -0.58 -3.78 35.30
N VAL A 443 0.47 -4.01 36.08
CA VAL A 443 1.68 -4.74 35.68
C VAL A 443 1.39 -6.17 35.20
N ASN A 444 0.28 -6.75 35.64
CA ASN A 444 -0.15 -8.10 35.32
C ASN A 444 -1.29 -8.15 34.27
N ALA A 445 -1.64 -7.01 33.66
CA ALA A 445 -2.65 -6.98 32.60
C ALA A 445 -2.22 -7.84 31.40
N LEU A 446 -3.18 -8.59 30.85
CA LEU A 446 -2.98 -9.34 29.62
C LEU A 446 -3.18 -8.41 28.41
N SER A 447 -2.22 -8.41 27.49
CA SER A 447 -2.30 -7.62 26.26
C SER A 447 -3.55 -7.99 25.45
N PHE A 448 -4.26 -7.03 24.85
CA PHE A 448 -5.48 -7.27 24.06
C PHE A 448 -6.62 -7.98 24.83
N ALA A 449 -6.59 -8.04 26.16
CA ALA A 449 -7.63 -8.72 26.95
C ALA A 449 -9.05 -8.21 26.67
N ASN A 450 -9.16 -6.89 26.48
CA ASN A 450 -10.42 -6.21 26.22
C ASN A 450 -10.66 -5.94 24.72
N GLN A 451 -9.94 -6.63 23.84
CA GLN A 451 -10.07 -6.50 22.39
C GLN A 451 -10.27 -7.90 21.75
N PRO A 452 -11.52 -8.41 21.71
CA PRO A 452 -11.84 -9.79 21.32
C PRO A 452 -11.29 -10.18 19.94
N GLU A 453 -11.30 -9.26 18.99
CA GLU A 453 -10.80 -9.44 17.63
C GLU A 453 -9.29 -9.75 17.55
N PHE A 454 -8.51 -9.41 18.58
CA PHE A 454 -7.07 -9.67 18.64
C PHE A 454 -6.68 -10.83 19.56
N GLN A 455 -7.64 -11.60 20.09
CA GLN A 455 -7.37 -12.74 20.98
C GLN A 455 -6.51 -13.84 20.33
N THR A 456 -6.51 -13.95 19.00
CA THR A 456 -5.64 -14.86 18.25
C THR A 456 -4.14 -14.54 18.44
N ARG A 457 -3.79 -13.34 18.89
CA ARG A 457 -2.40 -12.89 19.14
C ARG A 457 -1.80 -13.38 20.46
N ASN A 458 -2.51 -14.25 21.21
CA ASN A 458 -2.10 -14.76 22.52
C ASN A 458 -1.85 -13.66 23.58
N PRO A 459 -2.93 -13.02 24.09
CA PRO A 459 -2.92 -12.17 25.27
C PRO A 459 -2.01 -12.67 26.38
N SER A 460 -1.14 -11.79 26.84
CA SER A 460 -0.04 -12.15 27.75
C SER A 460 0.45 -10.91 28.51
N THR A 461 1.07 -11.09 29.68
CA THR A 461 1.57 -9.97 30.50
C THR A 461 2.81 -9.31 29.90
N ALA A 462 3.13 -8.09 30.36
CA ALA A 462 4.38 -7.42 29.98
C ALA A 462 5.60 -8.31 30.29
N LEU A 463 5.58 -9.05 31.41
CA LEU A 463 6.64 -9.99 31.77
C LEU A 463 6.79 -11.12 30.73
N HIS A 464 5.71 -11.68 30.20
CA HIS A 464 5.80 -12.66 29.10
C HIS A 464 6.45 -12.07 27.84
N TRP A 465 6.16 -10.80 27.52
CA TRP A 465 6.76 -10.11 26.36
C TRP A 465 8.25 -9.90 26.59
N ALA A 466 8.64 -9.51 27.80
CA ALA A 466 10.03 -9.27 28.18
C ALA A 466 10.86 -10.54 28.02
N VAL A 467 10.33 -11.66 28.55
CA VAL A 467 10.97 -12.97 28.47
C VAL A 467 11.11 -13.45 27.02
N ARG A 468 10.05 -13.37 26.20
CA ARG A 468 10.12 -13.79 24.79
C ARG A 468 11.07 -12.94 23.95
N LYS A 469 11.10 -11.63 24.18
CA LYS A 469 11.97 -10.72 23.42
C LYS A 469 13.44 -10.76 23.89
N HIS A 470 13.73 -11.25 25.10
CA HIS A 470 15.09 -11.51 25.57
C HIS A 470 15.86 -12.41 24.59
N SER A 471 15.22 -13.53 24.18
CA SER A 471 15.81 -14.51 23.24
C SER A 471 16.05 -13.91 21.85
N ALA A 472 15.09 -13.13 21.35
CA ALA A 472 15.13 -12.54 20.01
C ALA A 472 16.11 -11.34 19.89
N ARG A 473 16.50 -10.72 21.01
CA ARG A 473 17.34 -9.50 21.03
C ARG A 473 18.65 -9.67 21.79
N ARG A 474 19.12 -10.92 21.91
CA ARG A 474 20.36 -11.28 22.63
C ARG A 474 21.53 -10.38 22.18
N GLY A 475 22.04 -9.55 23.09
CA GLY A 475 23.18 -8.65 22.85
C GLY A 475 22.85 -7.22 22.37
N LYS A 476 21.57 -6.87 22.10
CA LYS A 476 21.19 -5.51 21.63
C LYS A 476 20.49 -4.64 22.68
N LYS A 477 19.90 -5.20 23.73
CA LYS A 477 19.17 -4.47 24.80
C LYS A 477 19.30 -5.18 26.14
N ASN A 478 19.31 -4.45 27.26
CA ASN A 478 19.33 -5.05 28.59
C ASN A 478 17.93 -5.50 29.04
N MET A 479 17.38 -6.48 28.34
CA MET A 479 16.07 -7.06 28.68
C MET A 479 16.06 -7.66 30.10
N LEU A 480 17.20 -8.13 30.61
CA LEU A 480 17.33 -8.60 32.00
C LEU A 480 17.03 -7.49 33.00
N ALA A 481 17.54 -6.27 32.78
CA ALA A 481 17.22 -5.12 33.64
C ALA A 481 15.72 -4.80 33.61
N ARG A 482 15.08 -4.83 32.44
CA ARG A 482 13.63 -4.59 32.32
C ARG A 482 12.80 -5.69 33.00
N VAL A 483 13.23 -6.96 32.91
CA VAL A 483 12.61 -8.08 33.64
C VAL A 483 12.78 -7.90 35.14
N GLY A 484 13.99 -7.61 35.62
CA GLY A 484 14.27 -7.37 37.04
C GLY A 484 13.41 -6.24 37.60
N TRP A 485 13.31 -5.14 36.86
CA TRP A 485 12.46 -4.00 37.22
C TRP A 485 10.98 -4.38 37.32
N LEU A 486 10.43 -5.13 36.35
CA LEU A 486 9.04 -5.60 36.42
C LEU A 486 8.79 -6.47 37.67
N LEU A 487 9.73 -7.36 38.02
CA LEU A 487 9.64 -8.21 39.21
C LEU A 487 9.77 -7.42 40.52
N GLU A 488 10.48 -6.29 40.51
CA GLU A 488 10.53 -5.35 41.63
C GLU A 488 9.21 -4.62 41.83
N HIS A 489 8.47 -4.39 40.74
CA HIS A 489 7.20 -3.66 40.74
C HIS A 489 5.97 -4.59 40.68
N GLY A 490 6.12 -5.84 41.15
CA GLY A 490 4.99 -6.73 41.42
C GLY A 490 4.51 -7.58 40.24
N ALA A 491 5.28 -7.68 39.15
CA ALA A 491 4.97 -8.63 38.08
C ALA A 491 4.95 -10.07 38.62
N ASP A 492 3.86 -10.78 38.34
CA ASP A 492 3.63 -12.14 38.79
C ASP A 492 4.13 -13.15 37.74
N VAL A 493 5.01 -14.03 38.20
CA VAL A 493 5.63 -15.11 37.41
C VAL A 493 4.71 -16.31 37.21
N GLU A 494 3.54 -16.35 37.87
CA GLU A 494 2.58 -17.45 37.78
C GLU A 494 1.37 -17.14 36.90
N VAL A 495 1.22 -15.90 36.40
CA VAL A 495 0.14 -15.55 35.46
C VAL A 495 0.29 -16.38 34.19
N ARG A 496 -0.82 -16.94 33.71
CA ARG A 496 -0.84 -17.74 32.49
C ARG A 496 -1.36 -16.91 31.31
N ASP A 497 -0.67 -17.01 30.17
CA ASP A 497 -1.18 -16.49 28.89
C ASP A 497 -2.37 -17.34 28.36
N LEU A 498 -2.94 -16.97 27.21
CA LEU A 498 -4.05 -17.75 26.64
C LEU A 498 -3.66 -19.18 26.21
N LYS A 499 -2.36 -19.47 26.04
CA LYS A 499 -1.87 -20.83 25.79
C LYS A 499 -1.62 -21.61 27.08
N GLY A 500 -1.96 -21.03 28.23
CA GLY A 500 -1.76 -21.63 29.53
C GLY A 500 -0.31 -21.61 30.01
N LYS A 501 0.59 -20.85 29.36
CA LYS A 501 2.00 -20.79 29.72
C LYS A 501 2.29 -19.65 30.68
N THR A 502 3.20 -19.88 31.61
CA THR A 502 3.77 -18.86 32.51
C THR A 502 4.97 -18.15 31.85
N PRO A 503 5.41 -16.97 32.33
CA PRO A 503 6.62 -16.33 31.83
C PRO A 503 7.86 -17.23 31.96
N VAL A 504 7.98 -18.00 33.04
CA VAL A 504 9.12 -18.89 33.29
C VAL A 504 9.25 -19.98 32.23
N GLU A 505 8.12 -20.54 31.78
CA GLU A 505 8.09 -21.57 30.74
C GLU A 505 8.50 -21.03 29.35
N GLY A 506 8.59 -19.71 29.18
CA GLY A 506 9.05 -19.05 27.96
C GLY A 506 10.53 -18.63 27.98
N ALA A 507 11.26 -18.83 29.09
CA ALA A 507 12.64 -18.37 29.23
C ALA A 507 13.64 -19.21 28.41
N SER A 508 14.62 -18.54 27.79
CA SER A 508 15.57 -19.16 26.84
C SER A 508 16.87 -19.67 27.45
N ASP A 509 17.22 -19.20 28.64
CA ASP A 509 18.52 -19.46 29.25
C ASP A 509 18.43 -19.44 30.78
N GLU A 510 19.42 -20.07 31.42
CA GLU A 510 19.45 -20.25 32.87
C GLU A 510 19.52 -18.94 33.65
N ALA A 511 20.18 -17.89 33.13
CA ALA A 511 20.26 -16.62 33.83
C ALA A 511 18.88 -15.96 33.98
N LEU A 512 18.06 -16.00 32.93
CA LEU A 512 16.68 -15.51 32.99
C LEU A 512 15.78 -16.41 33.84
N ILE A 513 15.97 -17.73 33.77
CA ILE A 513 15.24 -18.69 34.62
C ILE A 513 15.56 -18.44 36.10
N GLU A 514 16.83 -18.26 36.46
CA GLU A 514 17.28 -17.98 37.82
C GLU A 514 16.72 -16.64 38.32
N LEU A 515 16.72 -15.59 37.50
CA LEU A 515 16.11 -14.30 37.84
C LEU A 515 14.61 -14.44 38.15
N LEU A 516 13.87 -15.18 37.32
CA LEU A 516 12.44 -15.39 37.52
C LEU A 516 12.14 -16.30 38.72
N ARG A 517 12.99 -17.31 38.99
CA ARG A 517 12.85 -18.23 40.13
C ARG A 517 13.30 -17.61 41.46
N GLY A 518 14.35 -16.79 41.47
CA GLY A 518 14.89 -16.17 42.69
C GLY A 518 13.89 -15.25 43.42
N LYS A 519 12.91 -14.67 42.71
CA LYS A 519 11.79 -13.92 43.30
C LYS A 519 10.61 -14.79 43.74
N LYS A 520 10.56 -16.07 43.32
CA LYS A 520 9.54 -17.04 43.79
C LYS A 520 9.77 -17.43 45.25
N ASP A 521 11.03 -17.52 45.66
CA ASP A 521 11.40 -17.93 47.02
C ASP A 521 11.28 -16.79 48.05
N SER A 522 11.34 -15.52 47.63
CA SER A 522 11.20 -14.37 48.54
C SER A 522 9.74 -14.13 48.99
N LYS A 523 8.73 -14.50 48.20
CA LYS A 523 7.31 -14.44 48.61
C LYS A 523 6.88 -15.56 49.57
N LYS A 524 7.66 -16.64 49.73
CA LYS A 524 7.37 -17.71 50.69
C LYS A 524 7.95 -17.48 52.10
N GLY A 525 8.73 -16.41 52.29
CA GLY A 525 9.42 -16.11 53.56
C GLY A 525 8.74 -15.08 54.48
N THR A 526 7.54 -14.59 54.16
CA THR A 526 6.78 -13.64 54.99
C THR A 526 5.36 -14.14 55.19
N ALA A 527 5.19 -15.12 56.08
CA ALA A 527 3.90 -15.51 56.64
C ALA A 527 4.08 -15.76 58.14
#